data_AF-A0A974VR51-F1
#
_entry.id   AF-A0A974VR51-F1
#
_cell.length_a   1.000
_cell.length_b   1.000
_cell.length_c   1.000
_cell.angle_alpha   90.00
_cell.angle_beta   90.00
_cell.angle_gamma   90.00
#
_symmetry.space_group_name_H-M   'P 1'
#
loop_
_entity.id
_entity.type
_entity.pdbx_description
1 polymer ?
#
loop_
_entity_poly.entity_id
_entity_poly.type
_entity_poly.pdbx_seq_one_letter_code
_entity_poly.pdbx_strand_id
1 'polypeptide(L)'
;MKKLLIALASALALFGSLAFAETEHTTQSLEHAKAAITHGEAGHAPVLVEHAQTSLTHAEAAEKAEHNPHTAEAITHLKQAIEHGKLGHADVGTTHAKEAVKHLELALPKK
;
A
#
# COMPACT_ATOMS: atom_id res chain seq x y z
N MET A 1 -8.26 -43.28 38.25
CA MET A 1 -6.85 -42.89 38.48
C MET A 1 -6.10 -42.93 37.16
N LYS A 2 -5.53 -41.78 36.74
CA LYS A 2 -4.20 -41.61 36.12
C LYS A 2 -3.93 -42.39 34.81
N LYS A 3 -3.47 -41.83 33.68
CA LYS A 3 -3.01 -40.50 33.25
C LYS A 3 -2.94 -40.57 31.69
N LEU A 4 -3.06 -39.39 31.09
CA LEU A 4 -2.59 -38.97 29.77
C LEU A 4 -1.57 -39.88 29.06
N LEU A 5 -1.69 -40.00 27.74
CA LEU A 5 -0.66 -39.55 26.78
C LEU A 5 -1.32 -39.07 25.47
N ILE A 6 -1.66 -37.78 25.42
CA ILE A 6 -1.72 -37.01 24.18
C ILE A 6 -0.43 -36.19 24.15
N ALA A 7 0.47 -36.57 23.26
CA ALA A 7 1.71 -35.90 22.91
C ALA A 7 2.10 -36.48 21.55
N LEU A 8 2.56 -35.76 20.53
CA LEU A 8 2.89 -34.37 20.34
C LEU A 8 3.15 -34.34 18.83
N ALA A 9 2.16 -33.98 18.01
CA ALA A 9 2.39 -33.69 16.60
C ALA A 9 2.86 -32.24 16.52
N SER A 10 4.17 -32.14 16.63
CA SER A 10 5.06 -31.00 16.52
C SER A 10 4.50 -29.82 15.72
N ALA A 11 4.53 -28.67 16.39
CA ALA A 11 4.47 -27.34 15.81
C ALA A 11 5.39 -27.21 14.58
N LEU A 12 4.80 -27.06 13.40
CA LEU A 12 5.54 -26.60 12.21
C LEU A 12 4.58 -26.12 11.11
N ALA A 13 3.92 -24.98 11.30
CA ALA A 13 3.25 -24.29 10.17
C ALA A 13 2.83 -22.82 10.40
N LEU A 14 2.89 -22.28 11.62
CA LEU A 14 2.21 -21.00 11.91
C LEU A 14 3.10 -19.75 11.87
N PHE A 15 4.37 -19.85 11.48
CA PHE A 15 5.25 -18.68 11.33
C PHE A 15 5.42 -18.18 9.89
N GLY A 16 4.81 -18.85 8.91
CA GLY A 16 5.01 -18.52 7.49
C GLY A 16 4.07 -17.44 6.93
N SER A 17 2.99 -17.07 7.61
CA SER A 17 1.90 -16.27 7.02
C SER A 17 1.99 -14.76 7.25
N LEU A 18 2.88 -14.29 8.12
CA LEU A 18 3.02 -12.84 8.36
C LEU A 18 3.82 -12.15 7.23
N ALA A 19 4.88 -12.79 6.73
CA ALA A 19 5.74 -12.18 5.71
C ALA A 19 5.08 -12.01 4.33
N PHE A 20 4.03 -12.78 4.00
CA PHE A 20 3.34 -12.67 2.71
C PHE A 20 2.35 -11.50 2.66
N ALA A 21 1.75 -11.11 3.81
CA ALA A 21 0.81 -10.00 3.87
C ALA A 21 1.50 -8.63 3.68
N GLU A 22 2.73 -8.48 4.19
CA GLU A 22 3.55 -7.25 4.08
C GLU A 22 3.76 -6.83 2.62
N THR A 23 4.20 -7.77 1.78
CA THR A 23 4.47 -7.51 0.36
C THR A 23 3.23 -7.27 -0.48
N GLU A 24 2.09 -7.82 -0.04
CA GLU A 24 0.84 -7.70 -0.77
C GLU A 24 0.34 -6.25 -0.74
N HIS A 25 0.39 -5.60 0.42
CA HIS A 25 -0.10 -4.23 0.57
C HIS A 25 0.75 -3.20 -0.18
N THR A 26 2.09 -3.27 -0.13
CA THR A 26 2.93 -2.35 -0.92
C THR A 26 2.70 -2.52 -2.43
N THR A 27 2.49 -3.76 -2.90
CA THR A 27 2.19 -4.04 -4.31
C THR A 27 0.81 -3.52 -4.71
N GLN A 28 -0.23 -3.78 -3.91
CA GLN A 28 -1.59 -3.26 -4.14
C GLN A 28 -1.61 -1.72 -4.11
N SER A 29 -0.88 -1.10 -3.17
CA SER A 29 -0.75 0.35 -3.11
C SER A 29 -0.16 0.91 -4.40
N LEU A 30 0.90 0.26 -4.93
CA LEU A 30 1.55 0.65 -6.19
C LEU A 30 0.60 0.51 -7.39
N GLU A 31 -0.17 -0.57 -7.48
CA GLU A 31 -1.14 -0.77 -8.55
C GLU A 31 -2.22 0.32 -8.57
N HIS A 32 -2.82 0.62 -7.41
CA HIS A 32 -3.80 1.69 -7.30
C HIS A 32 -3.18 3.07 -7.55
N ALA A 33 -1.95 3.34 -7.10
CA ALA A 33 -1.28 4.60 -7.40
C ALA A 33 -1.04 4.79 -8.91
N LYS A 34 -0.66 3.72 -9.63
CA LYS A 34 -0.51 3.74 -11.10
C LYS A 34 -1.84 3.98 -11.83
N ALA A 35 -2.94 3.42 -11.32
CA ALA A 35 -4.28 3.70 -11.83
C ALA A 35 -4.69 5.17 -11.56
N ALA A 36 -4.36 5.72 -10.39
CA ALA A 36 -4.59 7.12 -10.06
C ALA A 36 -3.85 8.06 -11.03
N ILE A 37 -2.61 7.74 -11.40
CA ILE A 37 -1.86 8.47 -12.44
C ILE A 37 -2.58 8.39 -13.78
N THR A 38 -2.95 7.19 -14.22
CA THR A 38 -3.61 6.98 -15.52
C THR A 38 -4.88 7.82 -15.66
N HIS A 39 -5.73 7.79 -14.62
CA HIS A 39 -6.96 8.59 -14.60
C HIS A 39 -6.69 10.08 -14.41
N GLY A 40 -5.67 10.44 -13.64
CA GLY A 40 -5.20 11.80 -13.48
C GLY A 40 -4.72 12.46 -14.77
N GLU A 41 -3.93 11.76 -15.56
CA GLU A 41 -3.45 12.20 -16.88
C GLU A 41 -4.61 12.38 -17.88
N ALA A 42 -5.70 11.62 -17.70
CA ALA A 42 -6.93 11.79 -18.46
C ALA A 42 -7.84 12.93 -17.93
N GLY A 43 -7.43 13.66 -16.89
CA GLY A 43 -8.22 14.72 -16.27
C GLY A 43 -9.38 14.22 -15.39
N HIS A 44 -9.45 12.91 -15.13
CA HIS A 44 -10.50 12.30 -14.32
C HIS A 44 -10.24 12.46 -12.82
N ALA A 45 -10.27 13.70 -12.32
CA ALA A 45 -9.96 14.00 -10.90
C ALA A 45 -10.72 13.12 -9.89
N PRO A 46 -12.04 12.84 -10.04
CA PRO A 46 -12.75 11.97 -9.10
C PRO A 46 -12.21 10.53 -9.08
N VAL A 47 -11.85 9.97 -10.24
CA VAL A 47 -11.35 8.59 -10.34
C VAL A 47 -9.89 8.49 -9.88
N LEU A 48 -9.10 9.55 -10.10
CA LEU A 48 -7.80 9.70 -9.44
C LEU A 48 -7.94 9.60 -7.92
N VAL A 49 -8.89 10.36 -7.33
CA VAL A 49 -9.10 10.38 -5.87
C VAL A 49 -9.48 9.00 -5.37
N GLU A 50 -10.38 8.29 -6.05
CA GLU A 50 -10.79 6.94 -5.67
C GLU A 50 -9.60 5.99 -5.59
N HIS A 51 -8.81 5.90 -6.66
CA HIS A 51 -7.62 5.05 -6.66
C HIS A 51 -6.55 5.52 -5.66
N ALA A 52 -6.36 6.83 -5.47
CA ALA A 52 -5.41 7.35 -4.50
C ALA A 52 -5.83 7.02 -3.04
N GLN A 53 -7.13 7.01 -2.73
CA GLN A 53 -7.65 6.59 -1.42
C GLN A 53 -7.45 5.09 -1.16
N THR A 54 -7.69 4.24 -2.16
CA THR A 54 -7.40 2.80 -2.03
C THR A 54 -5.89 2.56 -1.88
N SER A 55 -5.07 3.25 -2.68
CA SER A 55 -3.61 3.19 -2.56
C SER A 55 -3.13 3.62 -1.17
N LEU A 56 -3.69 4.71 -0.62
CA LEU A 56 -3.38 5.19 0.73
C LEU A 56 -3.72 4.16 1.80
N THR A 57 -4.87 3.50 1.68
CA THR A 57 -5.29 2.46 2.62
C THR A 57 -4.27 1.32 2.68
N HIS A 58 -3.81 0.86 1.52
CA HIS A 58 -2.77 -0.16 1.45
C HIS A 58 -1.40 0.34 1.92
N ALA A 59 -1.02 1.57 1.60
CA ALA A 59 0.25 2.13 2.08
C ALA A 59 0.27 2.28 3.60
N GLU A 60 -0.82 2.74 4.22
CA GLU A 60 -0.94 2.84 5.69
C GLU A 60 -0.94 1.46 6.36
N ALA A 61 -1.53 0.45 5.71
CA ALA A 61 -1.45 -0.93 6.18
C ALA A 61 -0.01 -1.49 6.12
N ALA A 62 0.69 -1.28 5.01
CA ALA A 62 2.10 -1.67 4.84
C ALA A 62 3.00 -0.97 5.87
N GLU A 63 2.86 0.34 6.04
CA GLU A 63 3.65 1.14 6.99
C GLU A 63 3.46 0.71 8.44
N LYS A 64 2.22 0.34 8.81
CA LYS A 64 1.92 -0.16 10.15
C LYS A 64 2.56 -1.52 10.42
N ALA A 65 2.68 -2.32 9.39
CA ALA A 65 3.08 -3.71 9.48
C ALA A 65 4.62 -3.83 9.44
N GLU A 66 5.28 -3.01 8.60
CA GLU A 66 6.71 -2.72 8.67
C GLU A 66 7.00 -1.25 8.32
N HIS A 67 7.60 -0.51 9.26
CA HIS A 67 7.95 0.89 9.03
C HIS A 67 8.98 1.01 7.91
N ASN A 68 8.67 1.80 6.89
CA ASN A 68 9.57 2.06 5.77
C ASN A 68 9.51 3.56 5.41
N PRO A 69 10.65 4.28 5.43
CA PRO A 69 10.65 5.72 5.13
C PRO A 69 10.11 6.04 3.72
N HIS A 70 10.25 5.13 2.76
CA HIS A 70 9.64 5.31 1.44
C HIS A 70 8.12 5.12 1.49
N THR A 71 7.60 4.15 2.24
CA THR A 71 6.14 4.01 2.42
C THR A 71 5.54 5.23 3.13
N ALA A 72 6.21 5.78 4.15
CA ALA A 72 5.79 7.01 4.82
C ALA A 72 5.72 8.22 3.86
N GLU A 73 6.74 8.41 3.01
CA GLU A 73 6.73 9.46 1.99
C GLU A 73 5.64 9.23 0.93
N ALA A 74 5.42 7.98 0.50
CA ALA A 74 4.33 7.64 -0.40
C ALA A 74 2.96 8.01 0.20
N ILE A 75 2.73 7.73 1.49
CA ILE A 75 1.52 8.14 2.21
C ILE A 75 1.31 9.66 2.16
N THR A 76 2.36 10.45 2.39
CA THR A 76 2.31 11.91 2.32
C THR A 76 1.89 12.38 0.92
N HIS A 77 2.52 11.82 -0.12
CA HIS A 77 2.18 12.16 -1.50
C HIS A 77 0.76 11.70 -1.88
N LEU A 78 0.31 10.52 -1.44
CA LEU A 78 -1.07 10.06 -1.68
C LEU A 78 -2.10 10.98 -1.02
N LYS A 79 -1.84 11.48 0.19
CA LYS A 79 -2.69 12.47 0.86
C LYS A 79 -2.79 13.77 0.06
N GLN A 80 -1.68 14.25 -0.49
CA GLN A 80 -1.68 15.43 -1.36
C GLN A 80 -2.39 15.17 -2.70
N ALA A 81 -2.23 13.97 -3.28
CA ALA A 81 -2.95 13.58 -4.50
C ALA A 81 -4.47 13.60 -4.28
N ILE A 82 -4.93 13.10 -3.14
CA ILE A 82 -6.34 13.11 -2.73
C ILE A 82 -6.83 14.54 -2.49
N GLU A 83 -6.07 15.37 -1.77
CA GLU A 83 -6.42 16.76 -1.47
C GLU A 83 -6.62 17.56 -2.77
N HIS A 84 -5.62 17.55 -3.65
CA HIS A 84 -5.70 18.26 -4.93
C HIS A 84 -6.74 17.67 -5.88
N GLY A 85 -6.87 16.35 -5.94
CA GLY A 85 -7.89 15.69 -6.75
C GLY A 85 -9.31 16.05 -6.31
N LYS A 86 -9.57 16.19 -5.00
CA LYS A 86 -10.87 16.64 -4.47
C LYS A 86 -11.21 18.09 -4.84
N LEU A 87 -10.19 18.91 -5.10
CA LEU A 87 -10.34 20.28 -5.63
C LEU A 87 -10.52 20.31 -7.15
N GLY A 88 -10.51 19.15 -7.83
CA GLY A 88 -10.56 19.06 -9.29
C GLY A 88 -9.22 19.31 -9.97
N HIS A 89 -8.13 19.48 -9.21
CA HIS A 89 -6.78 19.71 -9.74
C HIS A 89 -6.15 18.36 -10.14
N ALA A 90 -6.67 17.74 -11.21
CA ALA A 90 -6.22 16.42 -11.67
C ALA A 90 -4.72 16.39 -11.97
N ASP A 91 -4.18 17.46 -12.55
CA ASP A 91 -2.77 17.65 -12.89
C ASP A 91 -1.85 17.65 -11.66
N VAL A 92 -2.18 18.43 -10.64
CA VAL A 92 -1.43 18.49 -9.39
C VAL A 92 -1.57 17.18 -8.63
N GLY A 93 -2.78 16.61 -8.59
CA GLY A 93 -3.04 15.31 -8.00
C GLY A 93 -2.19 14.20 -8.65
N THR A 94 -2.07 14.23 -9.99
CA THR A 94 -1.25 13.28 -10.76
C THR A 94 0.23 13.40 -10.42
N THR A 95 0.71 14.64 -10.25
CA THR A 95 2.11 14.91 -9.87
C THR A 95 2.44 14.26 -8.53
N HIS A 96 1.57 14.41 -7.54
CA HIS A 96 1.75 13.73 -6.26
C HIS A 96 1.61 12.21 -6.37
N ALA A 97 0.67 11.69 -7.16
CA ALA A 97 0.56 10.25 -7.38
C ALA A 97 1.82 9.65 -8.04
N LYS A 98 2.50 10.38 -8.93
CA LYS A 98 3.79 9.97 -9.52
C LYS A 98 4.91 9.87 -8.49
N GLU A 99 5.03 10.86 -7.61
CA GLU A 99 6.02 10.78 -6.51
C GLU A 99 5.67 9.63 -5.54
N ALA A 100 4.39 9.40 -5.24
CA ALA A 100 3.99 8.24 -4.45
C ALA A 100 4.42 6.92 -5.09
N VAL A 101 4.21 6.74 -6.41
CA VAL A 101 4.66 5.54 -7.15
C VAL A 101 6.16 5.34 -7.03
N LYS A 102 6.96 6.38 -7.23
CA LYS A 102 8.43 6.31 -7.11
C LYS A 102 8.86 5.82 -5.73
N HIS A 103 8.22 6.30 -4.67
CA HIS A 103 8.50 5.85 -3.32
C HIS A 103 8.02 4.42 -3.07
N LEU A 104 6.83 4.03 -3.53
CA LEU A 104 6.32 2.66 -3.41
C LEU A 104 7.22 1.64 -4.13
N GLU A 105 7.77 2.00 -5.29
CA GLU A 105 8.74 1.15 -6.01
C GLU A 105 10.05 0.96 -5.23
N LEU A 106 10.49 1.97 -4.47
CA LEU A 106 11.64 1.87 -3.57
C LEU A 106 11.33 1.10 -2.28
N ALA A 107 10.06 1.05 -1.88
CA ALA A 107 9.59 0.31 -0.71
C ALA A 107 9.41 -1.20 -0.97
N LEU A 108 9.33 -1.64 -2.23
CA LEU A 108 9.25 -3.05 -2.56
C LEU A 108 10.55 -3.79 -2.17
N PRO A 109 10.45 -5.01 -1.63
CA PRO A 109 11.63 -5.81 -1.34
C PRO A 109 12.43 -6.09 -2.61
N LYS A 110 13.75 -5.92 -2.51
CA LYS A 110 14.67 -6.24 -3.60
C LYS A 110 14.75 -7.77 -3.75
N LYS A 111 14.57 -8.25 -4.98
CA LYS A 111 14.78 -9.66 -5.34
C LYS A 111 16.26 -10.03 -5.33
#